data_AF-A0A7S2FG25-F1
#
_entry.id   AF-A0A7S2FG25-F1
#
_cell.length_a   1.000
_cell.length_b   1.000
_cell.length_c   1.000
_cell.angle_alpha   90.00
_cell.angle_beta   90.00
_cell.angle_gamma   90.00
#
_symmetry.space_group_name_H-M   'P 1'
#
loop_
_entity.id
_entity.type
_entity.pdbx_description
1 polymer ?
#
loop_
_entity_poly.entity_id
_entity_poly.type
_entity_poly.pdbx_seq_one_letter_code
_entity_poly.pdbx_strand_id
1 'polypeptide(L)'
;ATSVNQRGKIEKYARESLPMPPGAVICASGEELTDANQILDELVARRAALTPLGGAGHEMAGYKGYGYAATVEILCAALQGNKWGEELSDAYIEDGVKKRRPSSLGHFFIAINVESFTSLDEFQRTCGQILRDLRGSEKDPNAGGRIYTAGEPEHLAWVHRSNTGGTPVPKKLQEDMAQLRDNFPAKLQEKYRRLPFEK
;
A
#
# COMPACT_ATOMS: atom_id res chain seq x y z
N ALA A 1 -3.87 0.06 -3.25
CA ALA A 1 -4.60 -1.04 -2.60
C ALA A 1 -6.07 -0.94 -2.96
N THR A 2 -6.81 -2.05 -3.00
CA THR A 2 -8.27 -2.08 -3.18
C THR A 2 -9.04 -2.04 -1.85
N SER A 3 -8.34 -2.12 -0.72
CA SER A 3 -8.83 -1.82 0.63
C SER A 3 -8.72 -0.33 0.95
N VAL A 4 -9.50 0.17 1.91
CA VAL A 4 -9.43 1.58 2.38
C VAL A 4 -8.04 1.92 2.90
N ASN A 5 -7.44 0.99 3.66
CA ASN A 5 -6.10 1.11 4.21
C ASN A 5 -5.31 -0.18 4.03
N GLN A 6 -4.00 -0.09 4.25
CA GLN A 6 -3.06 -1.22 4.18
C GLN A 6 -2.48 -1.52 5.55
N ARG A 7 -2.12 -2.79 5.79
CA ARG A 7 -1.51 -3.23 7.07
C ARG A 7 -0.34 -2.36 7.52
N GLY A 8 0.58 -2.01 6.61
CA GLY A 8 1.72 -1.15 6.94
C GLY A 8 1.34 0.26 7.41
N LYS A 9 0.15 0.76 7.03
CA LYS A 9 -0.40 2.00 7.59
C LYS A 9 -0.85 1.78 9.03
N ILE A 10 -1.56 0.69 9.33
CA ILE A 10 -1.95 0.33 10.70
C ILE A 10 -0.72 0.19 11.60
N GLU A 11 0.34 -0.47 11.14
CA GLU A 11 1.61 -0.57 11.86
C GLU A 11 2.24 0.79 12.14
N LYS A 12 2.06 1.78 11.25
CA LYS A 12 2.48 3.15 11.49
C LYS A 12 1.67 3.78 12.62
N TYR A 13 0.34 3.66 12.60
CA TYR A 13 -0.54 4.18 13.66
C TYR A 13 -0.21 3.56 15.02
N ALA A 14 0.02 2.24 15.08
CA ALA A 14 0.44 1.56 16.29
C ALA A 14 1.76 2.11 16.85
N ARG A 15 2.78 2.30 15.99
CA ARG A 15 4.07 2.93 16.40
C ARG A 15 3.91 4.36 16.89
N GLU A 16 2.96 5.11 16.35
CA GLU A 16 2.67 6.49 16.74
C GLU A 16 1.65 6.58 17.89
N SER A 17 1.15 5.44 18.40
CA SER A 17 0.09 5.36 19.42
C SER A 17 -1.15 6.18 19.05
N LEU A 18 -1.51 6.17 17.76
CA LEU A 18 -2.67 6.85 17.21
C LEU A 18 -3.78 5.84 16.89
N PRO A 19 -5.06 6.20 17.08
CA PRO A 19 -6.18 5.37 16.65
C PRO A 19 -6.31 5.38 15.12
N MET A 20 -6.69 4.23 14.56
CA MET A 20 -7.09 4.10 13.17
C MET A 20 -8.41 4.84 12.92
N PRO A 21 -8.58 5.47 11.75
CA PRO A 21 -9.88 6.00 11.36
C PRO A 21 -10.95 4.89 11.33
N PRO A 22 -12.19 5.19 11.77
CA PRO A 22 -13.31 4.26 11.66
C PRO A 22 -13.54 3.81 10.21
N GLY A 23 -14.16 2.64 10.06
CA GLY A 23 -14.48 2.03 8.76
C GLY A 23 -13.31 1.38 8.03
N ALA A 24 -12.09 1.37 8.58
CA ALA A 24 -10.92 0.74 7.94
C ALA A 24 -10.81 -0.78 8.19
N VAL A 25 -11.32 -1.25 9.34
CA VAL A 25 -11.24 -2.64 9.79
C VAL A 25 -12.51 -3.02 10.53
N ILE A 26 -13.01 -4.23 10.28
CA ILE A 26 -14.09 -4.83 11.05
C ILE A 26 -13.61 -6.11 11.76
N CYS A 27 -14.19 -6.43 12.91
CA CYS A 27 -13.98 -7.70 13.59
C CYS A 27 -15.01 -8.76 13.16
N ALA A 28 -14.92 -9.96 13.75
CA ALA A 28 -15.80 -11.09 13.43
C ALA A 28 -17.29 -10.84 13.72
N SER A 29 -17.64 -9.94 14.64
CA SER A 29 -19.04 -9.52 14.87
C SER A 29 -19.53 -8.47 13.86
N GLY A 30 -18.66 -7.97 12.98
CA GLY A 30 -18.95 -6.91 12.02
C GLY A 30 -18.76 -5.49 12.58
N GLU A 31 -18.36 -5.35 13.85
CA GLU A 31 -18.09 -4.05 14.46
C GLU A 31 -16.75 -3.48 13.99
N GLU A 32 -16.68 -2.15 13.87
CA GLU A 32 -15.46 -1.46 13.46
C GLU A 32 -14.42 -1.43 14.59
N LEU A 33 -13.16 -1.63 14.22
CA LEU A 33 -12.03 -1.50 15.14
C LEU A 33 -11.24 -0.22 14.84
N THR A 34 -10.84 0.49 15.89
CA THR A 34 -10.04 1.72 15.80
C THR A 34 -8.74 1.67 16.61
N ASP A 35 -8.57 0.76 17.57
CA ASP A 35 -7.30 0.57 18.26
C ASP A 35 -6.28 -0.15 17.35
N ALA A 36 -5.16 0.52 17.04
CA ALA A 36 -4.20 0.00 16.07
C ALA A 36 -3.47 -1.27 16.54
N ASN A 37 -3.23 -1.44 17.84
CA ASN A 37 -2.57 -2.64 18.36
C ASN A 37 -3.55 -3.83 18.36
N GLN A 38 -4.77 -3.61 18.83
CA GLN A 38 -5.85 -4.58 18.79
C GLN A 38 -6.08 -5.06 17.35
N ILE A 39 -6.16 -4.16 16.38
CA ILE A 39 -6.33 -4.51 14.97
C ILE A 39 -5.23 -5.45 14.50
N LEU A 40 -3.97 -5.18 14.83
CA LEU A 40 -2.85 -6.01 14.38
C LEU A 40 -2.94 -7.43 14.97
N ASP A 41 -3.28 -7.54 16.26
CA ASP A 41 -3.47 -8.83 16.93
C ASP A 41 -4.64 -9.61 16.35
N GLU A 42 -5.78 -8.95 16.12
CA GLU A 42 -6.99 -9.57 15.56
C GLU A 42 -6.79 -9.98 14.09
N LEU A 43 -6.01 -9.23 13.29
CA LEU A 43 -5.65 -9.62 11.92
C LEU A 43 -4.76 -10.87 11.90
N VAL A 44 -3.79 -10.98 12.82
CA VAL A 44 -2.96 -12.19 12.95
C VAL A 44 -3.79 -13.38 13.39
N ALA A 45 -4.74 -13.15 14.30
CA ALA A 45 -5.65 -14.18 14.80
C ALA A 45 -6.80 -14.50 13.84
N ARG A 46 -6.87 -13.84 12.68
CA ARG A 46 -7.93 -14.01 11.66
C ARG A 46 -9.34 -13.76 12.18
N ARG A 47 -9.47 -12.81 13.11
CA ARG A 47 -10.73 -12.35 13.70
C ARG A 47 -11.09 -10.91 13.33
N ALA A 48 -10.29 -10.31 12.45
CA ALA A 48 -10.57 -9.03 11.81
C ALA A 48 -10.26 -9.08 10.32
N ALA A 49 -10.86 -8.17 9.57
CA ALA A 49 -10.65 -7.99 8.14
C ALA A 49 -10.54 -6.50 7.79
N LEU A 50 -9.63 -6.17 6.87
CA LEU A 50 -9.59 -4.86 6.23
C LEU A 50 -10.85 -4.66 5.38
N THR A 51 -11.43 -3.47 5.42
CA THR A 51 -12.57 -3.16 4.55
C THR A 51 -12.12 -2.83 3.12
N PRO A 52 -12.93 -3.20 2.10
CA PRO A 52 -12.71 -2.77 0.73
C PRO A 52 -12.92 -1.26 0.58
N LEU A 53 -12.41 -0.66 -0.51
CA LEU A 53 -12.73 0.73 -0.86
C LEU A 53 -14.26 0.94 -0.88
N GLY A 54 -14.75 1.91 -0.10
CA GLY A 54 -16.18 2.08 0.19
C GLY A 54 -16.63 1.48 1.52
N GLY A 55 -15.71 1.01 2.37
CA GLY A 55 -16.02 0.55 3.73
C GLY A 55 -16.70 -0.82 3.77
N ALA A 56 -17.31 -1.14 4.91
CA ALA A 56 -18.08 -2.38 5.07
C ALA A 56 -19.50 -2.21 4.52
N GLY A 57 -20.04 -3.26 3.89
CA GLY A 57 -21.44 -3.30 3.47
C GLY A 57 -21.81 -2.35 2.33
N HIS A 58 -23.07 -1.93 2.31
CA HIS A 58 -23.69 -1.21 1.20
C HIS A 58 -23.74 0.31 1.36
N GLU A 59 -23.76 0.83 2.60
CA GLU A 59 -24.00 2.26 2.87
C GLU A 59 -23.00 3.17 2.15
N MET A 60 -21.72 2.82 2.21
CA MET A 60 -20.63 3.55 1.54
C MET A 60 -20.16 2.84 0.25
N ALA A 61 -20.97 1.89 -0.25
CA ALA A 61 -20.74 1.10 -1.45
C ALA A 61 -19.48 0.22 -1.45
N GLY A 62 -19.13 -0.37 -0.30
CA GLY A 62 -17.99 -1.29 -0.14
C GLY A 62 -17.96 -2.46 -1.11
N TYR A 63 -19.13 -2.92 -1.56
CA TYR A 63 -19.25 -3.95 -2.59
C TYR A 63 -18.55 -3.58 -3.92
N LYS A 64 -18.37 -2.29 -4.23
CA LYS A 64 -17.60 -1.85 -5.41
C LYS A 64 -16.11 -2.11 -5.23
N GLY A 65 -15.54 -1.71 -4.09
CA GLY A 65 -14.13 -2.00 -3.76
C GLY A 65 -13.86 -3.50 -3.64
N TYR A 66 -14.83 -4.27 -3.13
CA TYR A 66 -14.77 -5.73 -3.11
C TYR A 66 -14.70 -6.30 -4.54
N GLY A 67 -15.54 -5.80 -5.46
CA GLY A 67 -15.48 -6.17 -6.87
C GLY A 67 -14.14 -5.84 -7.54
N TYR A 68 -13.52 -4.70 -7.19
CA TYR A 68 -12.16 -4.37 -7.64
C TYR A 68 -11.12 -5.36 -7.08
N ALA A 69 -11.21 -5.72 -5.80
CA ALA A 69 -10.32 -6.71 -5.20
C ALA A 69 -10.45 -8.08 -5.88
N ALA A 70 -11.68 -8.54 -6.13
CA ALA A 70 -11.93 -9.80 -6.84
C ALA A 70 -11.39 -9.79 -8.27
N THR A 71 -11.56 -8.68 -9.00
CA THR A 71 -10.98 -8.53 -10.35
C THR A 71 -9.45 -8.67 -10.33
N VAL A 72 -8.79 -8.03 -9.36
CA VAL A 72 -7.32 -8.13 -9.19
C VAL A 72 -6.91 -9.57 -8.88
N GLU A 73 -7.60 -10.25 -7.97
CA GLU A 73 -7.32 -11.65 -7.61
C GLU A 73 -7.49 -12.59 -8.82
N ILE A 74 -8.55 -12.41 -9.61
CA ILE A 74 -8.80 -13.23 -10.82
C ILE A 74 -7.67 -13.05 -11.84
N LEU A 75 -7.24 -11.81 -12.11
CA LEU A 75 -6.19 -11.53 -13.08
C LEU A 75 -4.80 -11.99 -12.61
N CYS A 76 -4.53 -11.90 -11.30
CA CYS A 76 -3.24 -12.28 -10.73
C CYS A 76 -3.13 -13.77 -10.42
N ALA A 77 -4.22 -14.43 -10.03
CA ALA A 77 -4.22 -15.84 -9.64
C ALA A 77 -4.89 -16.72 -10.70
N ALA A 78 -6.21 -16.59 -10.88
CA ALA A 78 -6.99 -17.52 -11.70
C ALA A 78 -6.53 -17.57 -13.17
N LEU A 79 -6.26 -16.40 -13.79
CA LEU A 79 -5.78 -16.30 -15.16
C LEU A 79 -4.45 -17.04 -15.40
N GLN A 80 -3.67 -17.23 -14.34
CA GLN A 80 -2.32 -17.82 -14.38
C GLN A 80 -2.31 -19.26 -13.84
N GLY A 81 -3.44 -19.78 -13.37
CA GLY A 81 -3.50 -21.04 -12.63
C GLY A 81 -2.73 -20.99 -11.29
N ASN A 82 -2.61 -19.82 -10.68
CA ASN A 82 -1.85 -19.59 -9.45
C ASN A 82 -2.71 -19.81 -8.19
N LYS A 83 -2.02 -19.89 -7.04
CA LYS A 83 -2.63 -19.89 -5.70
C LYS A 83 -3.34 -18.56 -5.43
N TRP A 84 -4.34 -18.57 -4.56
CA TRP A 84 -5.14 -17.39 -4.20
C TRP A 84 -5.53 -17.41 -2.71
N GLY A 85 -5.92 -16.26 -2.16
CA GLY A 85 -6.39 -16.16 -0.78
C GLY A 85 -5.38 -16.67 0.27
N GLU A 86 -5.83 -17.56 1.17
CA GLU A 86 -4.98 -18.08 2.26
C GLU A 86 -3.76 -18.88 1.76
N GLU A 87 -3.84 -19.44 0.56
CA GLU A 87 -2.75 -20.21 -0.04
C GLU A 87 -1.51 -19.36 -0.35
N LEU A 88 -1.66 -18.03 -0.39
CA LEU A 88 -0.56 -17.07 -0.57
C LEU A 88 0.26 -16.83 0.70
N SER A 89 -0.24 -17.26 1.86
CA SER A 89 0.45 -17.11 3.15
C SER A 89 1.87 -17.68 3.09
N ASP A 90 2.84 -16.89 3.54
CA ASP A 90 4.26 -17.26 3.65
C ASP A 90 4.54 -18.18 4.86
N ALA A 91 3.50 -18.49 5.63
CA ALA A 91 3.54 -19.38 6.78
C ALA A 91 2.38 -20.37 6.75
N TYR A 92 2.65 -21.60 7.17
CA TYR A 92 1.68 -22.67 7.33
C TYR A 92 2.02 -23.53 8.55
N ILE A 93 1.05 -24.26 9.07
CA ILE A 93 1.24 -25.19 10.19
C ILE A 93 1.38 -26.60 9.59
N GLU A 94 2.46 -27.29 9.93
CA GLU A 94 2.71 -28.69 9.58
C GLU A 94 3.23 -29.38 10.84
N ASP A 95 2.56 -30.46 11.27
CA ASP A 95 2.84 -31.19 12.52
C ASP A 95 2.89 -30.30 13.78
N GLY A 96 2.03 -29.29 13.84
CA GLY A 96 1.98 -28.34 14.97
C GLY A 96 3.12 -27.31 14.97
N VAL A 97 4.01 -27.33 13.98
CA VAL A 97 5.13 -26.38 13.85
C VAL A 97 4.82 -25.37 12.74
N LYS A 98 5.02 -24.09 13.05
CA LYS A 98 4.93 -23.02 12.04
C LYS A 98 6.13 -23.09 11.10
N LYS A 99 5.90 -23.46 9.85
CA LYS A 99 6.92 -23.46 8.79
C LYS A 99 6.72 -22.27 7.85
N ARG A 100 7.80 -21.89 7.16
CA ARG A 100 7.80 -20.83 6.15
C ARG A 100 7.81 -21.42 4.75
N ARG A 101 7.12 -20.78 3.81
CA ARG A 101 7.21 -21.07 2.37
C ARG A 101 7.34 -19.78 1.58
N PRO A 102 7.96 -19.81 0.39
CA PRO A 102 7.92 -18.66 -0.52
C PRO A 102 6.48 -18.26 -0.80
N SER A 103 6.19 -16.95 -0.78
CA SER A 103 4.87 -16.45 -1.16
C SER A 103 4.72 -16.61 -2.68
N SER A 104 3.72 -17.37 -3.11
CA SER A 104 3.43 -17.63 -4.52
C SER A 104 2.54 -16.53 -5.13
N LEU A 105 2.98 -15.27 -5.02
CA LEU A 105 2.23 -14.13 -5.54
C LEU A 105 2.21 -14.16 -7.07
N GLY A 106 1.03 -14.03 -7.66
CA GLY A 106 0.86 -13.76 -9.08
C GLY A 106 0.81 -12.28 -9.39
N HIS A 107 1.24 -11.89 -10.59
CA HIS A 107 1.23 -10.50 -11.06
C HIS A 107 0.65 -10.42 -12.45
N PHE A 108 -0.20 -9.45 -12.71
CA PHE A 108 -0.76 -9.18 -14.03
C PHE A 108 -0.30 -7.83 -14.55
N PHE A 109 0.11 -7.78 -15.82
CA PHE A 109 0.57 -6.57 -16.49
C PHE A 109 -0.22 -6.37 -17.77
N ILE A 110 -0.64 -5.14 -18.03
CA ILE A 110 -1.31 -4.74 -19.27
C ILE A 110 -0.60 -3.51 -19.86
N ALA A 111 -0.32 -3.56 -21.15
CA ALA A 111 0.18 -2.44 -21.93
C ALA A 111 -0.76 -2.22 -23.12
N ILE A 112 -1.24 -0.99 -23.28
CA ILE A 112 -2.14 -0.60 -24.37
C ILE A 112 -1.39 0.36 -25.27
N ASN A 113 -1.27 0.02 -26.55
CA ASN A 113 -0.68 0.91 -27.54
C ASN A 113 -1.69 2.02 -27.91
N VAL A 114 -1.41 3.25 -27.49
CA VAL A 114 -2.27 4.42 -27.74
C VAL A 114 -2.46 4.69 -29.22
N GLU A 115 -1.39 4.55 -30.02
CA GLU A 115 -1.39 4.84 -31.45
C GLU A 115 -2.28 3.88 -32.27
N SER A 116 -2.69 2.76 -31.66
CA SER A 116 -3.70 1.88 -32.25
C SER A 116 -5.13 2.44 -32.18
N PHE A 117 -5.37 3.52 -31.43
CA PHE A 117 -6.70 4.12 -31.23
C PHE A 117 -6.77 5.61 -31.61
N THR A 118 -5.73 6.39 -31.34
CA THR A 118 -5.66 7.84 -31.62
C THR A 118 -4.20 8.28 -31.74
N SER A 119 -3.93 9.47 -32.28
CA SER A 119 -2.56 9.99 -32.30
C SER A 119 -2.05 10.28 -30.88
N LEU A 120 -0.75 10.11 -30.65
CA LEU A 120 -0.16 10.36 -29.34
C LEU A 120 -0.35 11.81 -28.89
N ASP A 121 -0.24 12.77 -29.82
CA ASP A 121 -0.43 14.20 -29.55
C ASP A 121 -1.86 14.51 -29.09
N GLU A 122 -2.88 13.96 -29.76
CA GLU A 122 -4.28 14.14 -29.35
C GLU A 122 -4.59 13.50 -28.01
N PHE A 123 -4.05 12.30 -27.76
CA PHE A 123 -4.17 11.62 -26.47
C PHE A 123 -3.57 12.47 -25.35
N GLN A 124 -2.31 12.91 -25.50
CA GLN A 124 -1.63 13.73 -24.49
C GLN A 124 -2.34 15.06 -24.27
N ARG A 125 -2.80 15.72 -25.33
CA ARG A 125 -3.57 16.97 -25.24
C ARG A 125 -4.84 16.76 -24.42
N THR A 126 -5.60 15.70 -24.74
CA THR A 126 -6.89 15.39 -24.09
C THR A 126 -6.68 14.98 -22.64
N CYS A 127 -5.76 14.06 -22.35
CA CYS A 127 -5.40 13.67 -20.99
C CYS A 127 -4.94 14.88 -20.17
N GLY A 128 -4.04 15.68 -20.72
CA GLY A 128 -3.58 16.90 -20.07
C GLY A 128 -4.73 17.86 -19.76
N GLN A 129 -5.70 17.99 -20.67
CA GLN A 129 -6.87 18.84 -20.48
C GLN A 129 -7.76 18.32 -19.35
N ILE A 130 -8.13 17.04 -19.37
CA ILE A 130 -8.90 16.39 -18.29
C ILE A 130 -8.25 16.66 -16.93
N LEU A 131 -6.94 16.41 -16.82
CA LEU A 131 -6.22 16.58 -15.57
C LEU A 131 -6.16 18.05 -15.12
N ARG A 132 -6.02 19.00 -16.06
CA ARG A 132 -6.08 20.44 -15.75
C ARG A 132 -7.46 20.87 -15.28
N ASP A 133 -8.53 20.40 -15.91
CA ASP A 133 -9.91 20.76 -15.57
C ASP A 133 -10.32 20.20 -14.21
N LEU A 134 -9.93 18.95 -13.90
CA LEU A 134 -10.14 18.37 -12.58
C LEU A 134 -9.46 19.21 -11.48
N ARG A 135 -8.20 19.61 -11.67
CA ARG A 135 -7.49 20.49 -10.73
C ARG A 135 -8.07 21.91 -10.69
N GLY A 136 -8.65 22.36 -11.80
CA GLY A 136 -9.27 23.67 -11.97
C GLY A 136 -10.63 23.81 -11.32
N SER A 137 -11.27 22.70 -10.94
CA SER A 137 -12.62 22.64 -10.38
C SER A 137 -12.77 23.47 -9.09
N GLU A 138 -14.01 23.78 -8.70
CA GLU A 138 -14.30 24.43 -7.43
C GLU A 138 -13.72 23.60 -6.27
N LYS A 139 -13.06 24.29 -5.33
CA LYS A 139 -12.33 23.63 -4.24
C LYS A 139 -13.22 23.63 -3.01
N ASP A 140 -13.16 22.56 -2.24
CA ASP A 140 -13.82 22.52 -0.93
C ASP A 140 -13.27 23.66 -0.05
N PRO A 141 -14.12 24.57 0.43
CA PRO A 141 -13.70 25.71 1.26
C PRO A 141 -13.04 25.28 2.57
N ASN A 142 -13.20 24.02 2.98
CA ASN A 142 -12.68 23.48 4.24
C ASN A 142 -11.41 22.62 4.06
N ALA A 143 -11.02 22.26 2.84
CA ALA A 143 -10.00 21.22 2.59
C ALA A 143 -8.62 21.76 2.15
N GLY A 144 -8.28 23.01 2.43
CA GLY A 144 -6.94 23.56 2.14
C GLY A 144 -6.66 23.89 0.67
N GLY A 145 -7.69 23.87 -0.20
CA GLY A 145 -7.69 24.62 -1.46
C GLY A 145 -6.95 24.02 -2.66
N ARG A 146 -6.59 22.73 -2.65
CA ARG A 146 -5.98 22.07 -3.81
C ARG A 146 -6.55 20.69 -4.10
N ILE A 147 -6.91 20.47 -5.36
CA ILE A 147 -7.26 19.15 -5.91
C ILE A 147 -5.99 18.58 -6.56
N TYR A 148 -5.65 17.34 -6.22
CA TYR A 148 -4.52 16.62 -6.80
C TYR A 148 -5.02 15.59 -7.81
N THR A 149 -4.18 15.33 -8.82
CA THR A 149 -4.37 14.20 -9.74
C THR A 149 -3.42 13.05 -9.42
N ALA A 150 -3.74 11.84 -9.89
CA ALA A 150 -2.95 10.65 -9.62
C ALA A 150 -1.46 10.83 -9.99
N GLY A 151 -0.56 10.53 -9.05
CA GLY A 151 0.89 10.67 -9.20
C GLY A 151 1.45 12.05 -8.86
N GLU A 152 0.61 13.08 -8.70
CA GLU A 152 1.08 14.44 -8.39
C GLU A 152 1.65 14.56 -6.95
N PRO A 153 1.01 14.03 -5.89
CA PRO A 153 1.60 14.04 -4.56
C PRO A 153 2.95 13.31 -4.51
N GLU A 154 3.07 12.18 -5.20
CA GLU A 154 4.30 11.39 -5.28
C GLU A 154 5.40 12.15 -6.04
N HIS A 155 5.05 12.81 -7.15
CA HIS A 155 5.97 13.64 -7.92
C HIS A 155 6.50 14.81 -7.07
N LEU A 156 5.63 15.54 -6.37
CA LEU A 156 6.04 16.64 -5.49
C LEU A 156 6.96 16.14 -4.38
N ALA A 157 6.65 15.00 -3.77
CA ALA A 157 7.49 14.40 -2.74
C ALA A 157 8.86 13.95 -3.30
N TRP A 158 8.90 13.45 -4.54
CA TRP A 158 10.14 13.13 -5.25
C TRP A 158 10.98 14.37 -5.55
N VAL A 159 10.37 15.44 -6.08
CA VAL A 159 11.06 16.73 -6.34
C VAL A 159 11.65 17.27 -5.05
N HIS A 160 10.88 17.32 -3.98
CA HIS A 160 11.34 17.80 -2.68
C HIS A 160 12.57 17.01 -2.19
N ARG A 161 12.46 15.68 -2.11
CA ARG A 161 13.55 14.82 -1.62
C ARG A 161 14.80 14.88 -2.49
N SER A 162 14.63 14.98 -3.81
CA SER A 162 15.75 15.11 -4.73
C SER A 162 16.51 16.43 -4.52
N ASN A 163 15.79 17.50 -4.22
CA ASN A 163 16.36 18.84 -4.00
C ASN A 163 16.91 19.03 -2.58
N THR A 164 16.40 18.31 -1.57
CA THR A 164 16.84 18.44 -0.17
C THR A 164 17.89 17.40 0.24
N GLY A 165 18.43 16.63 -0.71
CA GLY A 165 19.53 15.70 -0.47
C GLY A 165 19.12 14.32 0.06
N GLY A 166 17.84 13.94 -0.07
CA GLY A 166 17.38 12.59 0.19
C GLY A 166 16.09 12.49 1.00
N THR A 167 15.88 11.33 1.63
CA THR A 167 14.71 11.06 2.50
C THR A 167 15.15 10.95 3.95
N PRO A 168 14.37 11.48 4.91
CA PRO A 168 14.61 11.21 6.32
C PRO A 168 14.42 9.71 6.59
N VAL A 169 15.39 9.11 7.27
CA VAL A 169 15.32 7.74 7.77
C VAL A 169 15.01 7.81 9.27
N PRO A 170 13.89 7.27 9.77
CA PRO A 170 13.56 7.30 11.19
C PRO A 170 14.64 6.61 12.04
N LYS A 171 14.88 7.11 13.26
CA LYS A 171 15.94 6.60 14.15
C LYS A 171 15.89 5.08 14.33
N LYS A 172 14.69 4.52 14.52
CA LYS A 172 14.54 3.07 14.67
C LYS A 172 15.01 2.28 13.43
N LEU A 173 14.71 2.79 12.24
CA LEU A 173 15.18 2.18 10.99
C LEU A 173 16.70 2.34 10.82
N GLN A 174 17.29 3.45 11.29
CA GLN A 174 18.75 3.62 11.30
C GLN A 174 19.44 2.56 12.15
N GLU A 175 18.89 2.26 13.34
CA GLU A 175 19.37 1.19 14.23
C GLU A 175 19.28 -0.18 13.55
N ASP A 176 18.14 -0.49 12.92
CA ASP A 176 17.94 -1.76 12.21
C ASP A 176 18.91 -1.90 11.02
N MET A 177 19.17 -0.80 10.28
CA MET A 177 20.13 -0.78 9.17
C MET A 177 21.57 -1.01 9.65
N ALA A 178 21.98 -0.39 10.77
CA ALA A 178 23.30 -0.57 11.35
C ALA A 178 23.48 -2.02 11.84
N GLN A 179 22.49 -2.55 12.56
CA GLN A 179 22.49 -3.94 13.03
C GLN A 179 22.58 -4.93 11.85
N LEU A 180 21.85 -4.68 10.76
CA LEU A 180 21.90 -5.50 9.56
C LEU A 180 23.29 -5.48 8.92
N ARG A 181 23.92 -4.30 8.79
CA ARG A 181 25.30 -4.17 8.32
C ARG A 181 26.24 -5.02 9.16
N ASP A 182 26.18 -4.87 10.48
CA ASP A 182 27.13 -5.49 11.42
C ASP A 182 26.99 -7.03 11.43
N ASN A 183 25.83 -7.55 11.02
CA ASN A 183 25.59 -8.99 10.87
C ASN A 183 26.04 -9.56 9.51
N PHE A 184 26.43 -8.73 8.54
CA PHE A 184 26.91 -9.22 7.24
C PHE A 184 28.37 -9.70 7.28
N PRO A 185 28.82 -10.53 6.33
CA PRO A 185 30.23 -10.84 6.15
C PRO A 185 31.09 -9.59 5.92
N ALA A 186 32.37 -9.66 6.31
CA ALA A 186 33.32 -8.53 6.29
C ALA A 186 33.36 -7.74 4.97
N LYS A 187 33.26 -8.42 3.83
CA LYS A 187 33.25 -7.77 2.49
C LYS A 187 32.07 -6.81 2.30
N LEU A 188 30.90 -7.15 2.84
CA LEU A 188 29.71 -6.29 2.77
C LEU A 188 29.74 -5.21 3.85
N GLN A 189 30.28 -5.51 5.03
CA GLN A 189 30.55 -4.50 6.06
C GLN A 189 31.47 -3.40 5.53
N GLU A 190 32.55 -3.78 4.82
CA GLU A 190 33.48 -2.82 4.21
C GLU A 190 32.81 -1.96 3.14
N LYS A 191 31.98 -2.57 2.26
CA LYS A 191 31.23 -1.84 1.24
C LYS A 191 30.25 -0.83 1.84
N TYR A 192 29.60 -1.18 2.94
CA TYR A 192 28.59 -0.35 3.62
C TYR A 192 29.11 0.22 4.95
N ARG A 193 30.41 0.47 5.05
CA ARG A 193 31.10 0.77 6.32
C ARG A 193 30.52 1.96 7.08
N ARG A 194 30.01 2.96 6.35
CA ARG A 194 29.38 4.15 6.93
C ARG A 194 28.06 4.43 6.23
N LEU A 195 26.98 4.45 7.02
CA LEU A 195 25.66 4.82 6.54
C LEU A 195 25.53 6.35 6.49
N PRO A 196 24.74 6.91 5.55
CA PRO A 196 24.68 8.37 5.34
C PRO A 196 24.25 9.20 6.56
N PHE A 197 23.60 8.59 7.55
CA PHE A 197 23.16 9.23 8.79
C PHE A 197 24.17 9.12 9.95
N GLU A 198 25.22 8.31 9.81
CA GLU A 198 26.28 8.16 10.81
C GLU A 198 27.27 9.34 10.67
N LYS A 199 27.31 10.21 11.68
CA LYS A 199 28.26 11.34 11.77
C LYS A 199 29.67 10.88 12.15
#